data_AF-A0ABD0B5P2-F1
#
_entry.id   AF-A0ABD0B5P2-F1
#
_cell.length_a   1.000
_cell.length_b   1.000
_cell.length_c   1.000
_cell.angle_alpha   90.00
_cell.angle_beta   90.00
_cell.angle_gamma   90.00
#
_symmetry.space_group_name_H-M   'P 1'
#
loop_
_entity.id
_entity.type
_entity.pdbx_description
1 polymer ?
#
loop_
_entity_poly.entity_id
_entity_poly.type
_entity_poly.pdbx_seq_one_letter_code
_entity_poly.pdbx_strand_id
1 'polypeptide(L)'
;MGDLTMDFLRLMLMAAMLLTSLQGQAADAASAPAALPATHEVEFLRNPDAACTDCHKEQVEGMHGKHGRATNPNNLAPVTCTNCHGQPSPQHREGVKDVMRFSDSFNDKQSTERYPIAEQNGVCMSCHEPKVLREALWAHDVHATKLTCTSCHQLHAAKEPMVAIPEKSRIKLCVDCHSKQHEAVKAAKANTISGKEAP
;
A
#
# COMPACT_ATOMS: atom_id res chain seq x y z
N MET A 1 57.26 62.17 55.06
CA MET A 1 57.75 61.36 53.92
C MET A 1 57.61 59.87 54.26
N GLY A 2 56.39 59.39 54.51
CA GLY A 2 56.16 58.00 54.97
C GLY A 2 54.86 57.35 54.48
N ASP A 3 53.86 58.13 54.06
CA ASP A 3 52.57 57.58 53.59
C ASP A 3 52.58 57.09 52.14
N LEU A 4 53.30 57.76 51.24
CA LEU A 4 53.25 57.41 49.81
C LEU A 4 53.91 56.05 49.51
N THR A 5 54.91 55.64 50.30
CA THR A 5 55.62 54.37 50.11
C THR A 5 54.84 53.16 50.62
N MET A 6 53.94 53.35 51.60
CA MET A 6 53.11 52.28 52.15
C MET A 6 51.92 51.96 51.25
N ASP A 7 51.35 52.95 50.56
CA ASP A 7 50.24 52.73 49.62
C ASP A 7 50.69 52.10 48.30
N PHE A 8 51.87 52.43 47.79
CA PHE A 8 52.44 51.73 46.63
C PHE A 8 52.77 50.27 46.93
N LEU A 9 53.24 49.95 48.14
CA LEU A 9 53.51 48.59 48.58
C LEU A 9 52.21 47.77 48.78
N ARG A 10 51.15 48.41 49.29
CA ARG A 10 49.80 47.81 49.41
C ARG A 10 49.16 47.53 48.05
N LEU A 11 49.27 48.44 47.09
CA LEU A 11 48.75 48.22 45.72
C LEU A 11 49.49 47.08 45.01
N MET A 12 50.81 46.99 45.15
CA MET A 12 51.59 45.88 44.58
C MET A 12 51.28 44.53 45.24
N LEU A 13 51.07 44.49 46.56
CA LEU A 13 50.68 43.25 47.27
C LEU A 13 49.26 42.79 46.91
N MET A 14 48.30 43.70 46.72
CA MET A 14 46.96 43.32 46.25
C MET A 14 46.95 42.84 44.80
N ALA A 15 47.76 43.42 43.91
CA ALA A 15 47.90 42.97 42.54
C ALA A 15 48.54 41.56 42.44
N ALA A 16 49.52 41.25 43.30
CA ALA A 16 50.16 39.95 43.34
C ALA A 16 49.24 38.82 43.84
N MET A 17 48.30 39.11 44.76
CA MET A 17 47.32 38.13 45.24
C MET A 17 46.17 37.85 44.23
N LEU A 18 45.92 38.74 43.28
CA LEU A 18 44.92 38.54 42.23
C LEU A 18 45.42 37.67 41.07
N LEU A 19 46.74 37.56 40.86
CA LEU A 19 47.35 36.80 39.77
C LEU A 19 47.61 35.32 40.09
N THR A 20 47.58 34.91 41.36
CA THR A 20 47.77 33.50 41.78
C THR A 20 46.47 32.69 41.82
N SER A 21 45.31 33.31 41.59
CA SER A 21 44.00 32.66 41.72
C SER A 21 43.50 31.99 40.44
N LEU A 22 44.28 32.00 39.35
CA LEU A 22 43.84 31.54 38.02
C LEU A 22 44.44 30.21 37.54
N GLN A 23 45.09 29.43 38.41
CA GLN A 23 45.68 28.12 38.04
C GLN A 23 45.06 26.91 38.77
N GLY A 24 43.81 27.02 39.22
CA GLY A 24 43.15 26.00 40.04
C GLY A 24 41.75 25.61 39.59
N GLN A 25 41.52 25.43 38.29
CA GLN A 25 40.38 24.66 37.80
C GLN A 25 40.92 23.62 36.83
N ALA A 26 41.56 22.58 37.39
CA ALA A 26 41.45 21.28 36.76
C ALA A 26 39.94 21.01 36.70
N ALA A 27 39.37 21.10 35.50
CA ALA A 27 38.07 20.51 35.27
C ALA A 27 38.20 19.07 35.73
N ASP A 28 37.55 18.72 36.84
CA ASP A 28 37.14 17.35 37.06
C ASP A 28 36.33 17.01 35.81
N ALA A 29 36.99 16.35 34.87
CA ALA A 29 36.33 15.51 33.91
C ALA A 29 35.73 14.38 34.75
N ALA A 30 34.63 14.71 35.44
CA ALA A 30 33.61 13.75 35.79
C ALA A 30 33.30 13.09 34.45
N SER A 31 33.84 11.89 34.29
CA SER A 31 33.49 10.98 33.22
C SER A 31 31.97 10.93 33.22
N ALA A 32 31.35 11.67 32.30
CA ALA A 32 29.96 11.46 31.96
C ALA A 32 29.83 9.96 31.75
N PRO A 33 28.85 9.27 32.36
CA PRO A 33 28.65 7.86 32.08
C PRO A 33 28.57 7.75 30.56
N ALA A 34 29.46 6.95 29.97
CA ALA A 34 29.49 6.71 28.54
C ALA A 34 28.05 6.44 28.14
N ALA A 35 27.48 7.32 27.31
CA ALA A 35 26.14 7.14 26.81
C ALA A 35 26.13 5.73 26.19
N LEU A 36 25.35 4.83 26.80
CA LEU A 36 25.13 3.51 26.25
C LEU A 36 24.79 3.72 24.78
N PRO A 37 25.40 2.95 23.84
CA PRO A 37 25.03 3.08 22.44
C PRO A 37 23.52 2.99 22.39
N ALA A 38 22.88 4.01 21.79
CA ALA A 38 21.43 4.07 21.67
C ALA A 38 20.98 2.67 21.25
N THR A 39 20.27 1.99 22.15
CA THR A 39 19.70 0.68 21.87
C THR A 39 18.95 0.88 20.57
N HIS A 40 19.36 0.16 19.52
CA HIS A 40 18.63 0.22 18.27
C HIS A 40 17.22 -0.22 18.63
N GLU A 41 16.29 0.73 18.60
CA GLU A 41 14.89 0.45 18.80
C GLU A 41 14.46 -0.32 17.56
N VAL A 42 14.48 -1.65 17.68
CA VAL A 42 13.96 -2.53 16.65
C VAL A 42 12.45 -2.49 16.82
N GLU A 43 11.80 -1.55 16.14
CA GLU A 43 10.37 -1.62 15.94
C GLU A 43 10.10 -2.90 15.15
N PHE A 44 9.40 -3.85 15.78
CA PHE A 44 8.89 -5.00 15.07
C PHE A 44 7.86 -4.48 14.07
N LEU A 45 8.30 -4.23 12.83
CA LEU A 45 7.44 -3.99 11.70
C LEU A 45 6.71 -5.32 11.42
N ARG A 46 5.69 -5.62 12.22
CA ARG A 46 4.84 -6.79 12.01
C ARG A 46 4.27 -6.63 10.62
N ASN A 47 4.50 -7.62 9.77
CA ASN A 47 3.87 -7.65 8.47
C ASN A 47 2.35 -7.56 8.72
N PRO A 48 1.68 -6.47 8.28
CA PRO A 48 0.25 -6.30 8.49
C PRO A 48 -0.58 -7.42 7.86
N ASP A 49 0.00 -8.13 6.89
CA ASP A 49 -0.62 -9.27 6.22
C ASP A 49 -0.40 -10.61 6.94
N ALA A 50 0.48 -10.66 7.96
CA ALA A 50 0.76 -11.88 8.70
C ALA A 50 -0.52 -12.54 9.25
N ALA A 51 -1.41 -11.73 9.83
CA ALA A 51 -2.69 -12.18 10.37
C ALA A 51 -3.61 -12.81 9.31
N CYS A 52 -3.51 -12.37 8.05
CA CYS A 52 -4.25 -12.96 6.94
C CYS A 52 -3.61 -14.30 6.54
N THR A 53 -2.27 -14.32 6.47
CA THR A 53 -1.49 -15.50 6.03
C THR A 53 -1.40 -16.62 7.06
N ASP A 54 -1.80 -16.36 8.30
CA ASP A 54 -1.95 -17.40 9.33
C ASP A 54 -3.03 -18.44 8.94
N CYS A 55 -3.98 -18.05 8.09
CA CYS A 55 -5.03 -18.94 7.57
C CYS A 55 -5.00 -19.06 6.03
N HIS A 56 -4.73 -17.96 5.32
CA HIS A 56 -4.64 -17.95 3.86
C HIS A 56 -3.24 -18.35 3.40
N LYS A 57 -3.15 -19.34 2.51
CA LYS A 57 -1.85 -19.91 2.14
C LYS A 57 -1.07 -18.93 1.28
N GLU A 58 0.05 -18.42 1.80
CA GLU A 58 0.89 -17.45 1.11
C GLU A 58 1.21 -17.84 -0.34
N GLN A 59 1.55 -19.11 -0.60
CA GLN A 59 1.90 -19.56 -1.96
C GLN A 59 0.76 -19.41 -2.99
N VAL A 60 -0.49 -19.38 -2.55
CA VAL A 60 -1.67 -19.34 -3.42
C VAL A 60 -2.37 -17.99 -3.33
N GLU A 61 -2.51 -17.45 -2.13
CA GLU A 61 -3.31 -16.27 -1.81
C GLU A 61 -2.44 -15.05 -1.46
N GLY A 62 -1.13 -15.22 -1.36
CA GLY A 62 -0.17 -14.13 -1.23
C GLY A 62 -0.15 -13.26 -2.48
N MET A 63 0.26 -12.01 -2.30
CA MET A 63 0.34 -11.03 -3.38
C MET A 63 1.74 -11.05 -4.02
N HIS A 64 1.95 -11.92 -5.00
CA HIS A 64 3.25 -12.07 -5.66
C HIS A 64 3.44 -11.17 -6.88
N GLY A 65 2.36 -10.57 -7.38
CA GLY A 65 2.39 -9.65 -8.51
C GLY A 65 2.97 -8.28 -8.15
N LYS A 66 2.78 -7.30 -9.03
CA LYS A 66 3.34 -5.95 -8.87
C LYS A 66 2.88 -5.25 -7.58
N HIS A 67 1.66 -5.53 -7.12
CA HIS A 67 1.10 -4.89 -5.94
C HIS A 67 1.79 -5.31 -4.64
N GLY A 68 2.35 -6.53 -4.55
CA GLY A 68 3.05 -6.99 -3.34
C GLY A 68 4.37 -6.27 -3.08
N ARG A 69 4.81 -5.44 -4.02
CA ARG A 69 6.02 -4.62 -3.95
C ARG A 69 5.73 -3.14 -4.17
N ALA A 70 4.45 -2.77 -4.25
CA ALA A 70 4.03 -1.40 -4.50
C ALA A 70 3.90 -0.62 -3.19
N THR A 71 4.09 0.69 -3.31
CA THR A 71 3.77 1.64 -2.24
C THR A 71 2.36 2.18 -2.46
N ASN A 72 1.56 2.18 -1.41
CA ASN A 72 0.23 2.76 -1.42
C ASN A 72 0.35 4.30 -1.49
N PRO A 73 -0.20 4.96 -2.52
CA PRO A 73 -0.04 6.40 -2.71
C PRO A 73 -0.78 7.24 -1.65
N ASN A 74 -1.74 6.66 -0.93
CA ASN A 74 -2.57 7.38 0.02
C ASN A 74 -1.92 7.54 1.41
N ASN A 75 -0.95 6.69 1.75
CA ASN A 75 -0.28 6.70 3.05
C ASN A 75 1.24 6.47 3.00
N LEU A 76 1.79 6.25 1.80
CA LEU A 76 3.21 6.01 1.55
C LEU A 76 3.80 4.74 2.21
N ALA A 77 2.95 3.84 2.70
CA ALA A 77 3.33 2.53 3.22
C ALA A 77 3.27 1.45 2.13
N PRO A 78 3.87 0.26 2.31
CA PRO A 78 3.65 -0.88 1.43
C PRO A 78 2.16 -1.21 1.31
N VAL A 79 1.72 -1.64 0.12
CA VAL A 79 0.35 -2.14 -0.08
C VAL A 79 0.15 -3.42 0.73
N THR A 80 -0.99 -3.50 1.42
CA THR A 80 -1.39 -4.63 2.29
C THR A 80 -2.68 -5.28 1.79
N CYS A 81 -2.99 -6.47 2.31
CA CYS A 81 -4.23 -7.21 2.01
C CYS A 81 -5.47 -6.34 2.19
N THR A 82 -5.54 -5.59 3.30
CA THR A 82 -6.70 -4.79 3.67
C THR A 82 -6.90 -3.55 2.80
N ASN A 83 -5.88 -3.11 2.05
CA ASN A 83 -6.03 -2.01 1.09
C ASN A 83 -6.95 -2.39 -0.08
N CYS A 84 -7.07 -3.69 -0.39
CA CYS A 84 -7.97 -4.18 -1.44
C CYS A 84 -9.14 -4.99 -0.88
N HIS A 85 -8.88 -5.86 0.09
CA HIS A 85 -9.88 -6.77 0.63
C HIS A 85 -10.66 -6.17 1.80
N GLY A 86 -10.25 -5.06 2.39
CA GLY A 86 -10.88 -4.55 3.61
C GLY A 86 -10.59 -5.43 4.82
N GLN A 87 -11.38 -5.29 5.89
CA GLN A 87 -11.13 -5.97 7.16
C GLN A 87 -12.11 -7.13 7.35
N PRO A 88 -11.63 -8.33 7.71
CA PRO A 88 -12.51 -9.45 8.04
C PRO A 88 -13.29 -9.17 9.32
N SER A 89 -14.54 -9.62 9.33
CA SER A 89 -15.43 -9.60 10.49
C SER A 89 -15.18 -10.81 11.41
N PRO A 90 -15.73 -10.84 12.64
CA PRO A 90 -15.68 -12.04 13.47
C PRO A 90 -16.33 -13.27 12.80
N GLN A 91 -17.32 -13.07 11.92
CA GLN A 91 -18.02 -14.10 11.16
C GLN A 91 -17.35 -14.43 9.81
N HIS A 92 -16.12 -13.96 9.57
CA HIS A 92 -15.43 -14.13 8.29
C HIS A 92 -15.42 -15.57 7.76
N ARG A 93 -15.23 -16.54 8.66
CA ARG A 93 -15.19 -17.99 8.35
C ARG A 93 -16.54 -18.54 7.86
N GLU A 94 -17.63 -17.84 8.10
CA GLU A 94 -18.97 -18.20 7.64
C GLU A 94 -19.24 -17.72 6.21
N GLY A 95 -18.29 -17.01 5.58
CA GLY A 95 -18.41 -16.55 4.20
C GLY A 95 -19.40 -15.40 4.04
N VAL A 96 -19.52 -14.56 5.06
CA VAL A 96 -20.29 -13.31 5.05
C VAL A 96 -19.68 -12.27 4.09
N LYS A 97 -20.42 -11.19 3.82
CA LYS A 97 -19.95 -10.07 3.01
C LYS A 97 -19.15 -9.08 3.88
N ASP A 98 -17.91 -9.41 4.20
CA ASP A 98 -17.04 -8.56 5.04
C ASP A 98 -15.79 -8.07 4.31
N VAL A 99 -15.08 -8.95 3.63
CA VAL A 99 -13.97 -8.60 2.75
C VAL A 99 -14.44 -8.44 1.31
N MET A 100 -13.80 -7.59 0.52
CA MET A 100 -14.03 -7.53 -0.93
C MET A 100 -13.59 -8.84 -1.58
N ARG A 101 -14.42 -9.38 -2.47
CA ARG A 101 -14.07 -10.51 -3.33
C ARG A 101 -14.13 -10.06 -4.77
N PHE A 102 -12.98 -10.03 -5.43
CA PHE A 102 -12.88 -9.72 -6.84
C PHE A 102 -13.20 -10.95 -7.68
N SER A 103 -13.91 -10.74 -8.77
CA SER A 103 -14.35 -11.82 -9.63
C SER A 103 -14.19 -11.49 -11.10
N ASP A 104 -14.29 -12.50 -11.95
CA ASP A 104 -14.43 -12.33 -13.40
C ASP A 104 -15.92 -12.19 -13.74
N SER A 105 -16.40 -10.96 -13.86
CA SER A 105 -17.80 -10.68 -14.17
C SER A 105 -18.26 -11.15 -15.55
N PHE A 106 -17.33 -11.45 -16.45
CA PHE A 106 -17.67 -11.95 -17.78
C PHE A 106 -18.01 -13.44 -17.75
N ASN A 107 -17.16 -14.23 -17.10
CA ASN A 107 -17.32 -15.69 -17.03
C ASN A 107 -18.17 -16.14 -15.83
N ASP A 108 -18.21 -15.38 -14.74
CA ASP A 108 -19.04 -15.63 -13.56
C ASP A 108 -19.94 -14.42 -13.27
N LYS A 109 -21.09 -14.38 -13.92
CA LYS A 109 -22.05 -13.28 -13.74
C LYS A 109 -22.66 -13.26 -12.33
N GLN A 110 -22.81 -14.43 -11.71
CA GLN A 110 -23.44 -14.56 -10.39
C GLN A 110 -22.58 -13.91 -9.30
N SER A 111 -21.25 -13.92 -9.46
CA SER A 111 -20.35 -13.22 -8.55
C SER A 111 -20.68 -11.73 -8.34
N THR A 112 -21.30 -11.09 -9.34
CA THR A 112 -21.67 -9.67 -9.29
C THR A 112 -22.96 -9.40 -8.51
N GLU A 113 -23.72 -10.42 -8.13
CA GLU A 113 -24.92 -10.28 -7.28
C GLU A 113 -24.54 -9.89 -5.85
N ARG A 114 -23.46 -10.49 -5.33
CA ARG A 114 -22.96 -10.20 -3.98
C ARG A 114 -22.08 -8.95 -3.94
N TYR A 115 -21.20 -8.79 -4.93
CA TYR A 115 -20.32 -7.62 -5.07
C TYR A 115 -20.51 -7.01 -6.47
N PRO A 116 -21.33 -5.96 -6.61
CA PRO A 116 -21.55 -5.29 -7.88
C PRO A 116 -20.25 -4.77 -8.50
N ILE A 117 -20.20 -4.65 -9.84
CA ILE A 117 -19.04 -4.18 -10.61
C ILE A 117 -18.50 -2.86 -10.08
N ALA A 118 -19.38 -1.90 -9.76
CA ALA A 118 -19.00 -0.61 -9.23
C ALA A 118 -18.32 -0.70 -7.85
N GLU A 119 -18.74 -1.65 -7.00
CA GLU A 119 -18.14 -1.87 -5.68
C GLU A 119 -16.73 -2.46 -5.82
N GLN A 120 -16.57 -3.47 -6.67
CA GLN A 120 -15.27 -4.09 -6.95
C GLN A 120 -14.30 -3.08 -7.57
N ASN A 121 -14.70 -2.42 -8.64
CA ASN A 121 -13.83 -1.48 -9.35
C ASN A 121 -13.57 -0.21 -8.54
N GLY A 122 -14.50 0.20 -7.67
CA GLY A 122 -14.33 1.32 -6.76
C GLY A 122 -13.11 1.15 -5.84
N VAL A 123 -12.79 -0.08 -5.45
CA VAL A 123 -11.57 -0.37 -4.67
C VAL A 123 -10.31 -0.02 -5.47
N CYS A 124 -10.25 -0.39 -6.76
CA CYS A 124 -9.13 -0.04 -7.62
C CYS A 124 -8.97 1.47 -7.76
N MET A 125 -10.11 2.18 -7.90
CA MET A 125 -10.16 3.63 -8.06
C MET A 125 -9.85 4.40 -6.78
N SER A 126 -9.69 3.73 -5.63
CA SER A 126 -9.14 4.36 -4.42
C SER A 126 -7.68 4.78 -4.57
N CYS A 127 -6.97 4.22 -5.56
CA CYS A 127 -5.57 4.52 -5.84
C CYS A 127 -5.30 4.82 -7.33
N HIS A 128 -6.02 4.18 -8.25
CA HIS A 128 -5.85 4.37 -9.69
C HIS A 128 -6.78 5.44 -10.25
N GLU A 129 -6.20 6.42 -10.94
CA GLU A 129 -6.95 7.52 -11.54
C GLU A 129 -7.47 7.14 -12.94
N PRO A 130 -8.78 7.29 -13.21
CA PRO A 130 -9.38 7.02 -14.53
C PRO A 130 -8.67 7.69 -15.70
N LYS A 131 -8.21 8.95 -15.54
CA LYS A 131 -7.48 9.67 -16.59
C LYS A 131 -6.19 8.92 -16.98
N VAL A 132 -5.40 8.50 -16.00
CA VAL A 132 -4.12 7.80 -16.22
C VAL A 132 -4.37 6.44 -16.88
N LEU A 133 -5.41 5.71 -16.44
CA LEU A 133 -5.78 4.42 -17.02
C LEU A 133 -6.21 4.57 -18.49
N ARG A 134 -6.98 5.60 -18.82
CA ARG A 134 -7.41 5.91 -20.20
C ARG A 134 -6.21 6.22 -21.09
N GLU A 135 -5.25 7.00 -20.59
CA GLU A 135 -4.02 7.34 -21.32
C GLU A 135 -3.14 6.10 -21.57
N ALA A 136 -3.09 5.16 -20.61
CA ALA A 136 -2.38 3.90 -20.77
C ALA A 136 -3.05 2.96 -21.78
N LEU A 137 -4.39 2.90 -21.78
CA LEU A 137 -5.19 2.18 -22.77
C LEU A 137 -6.64 2.68 -22.72
N TRP A 138 -7.13 3.23 -23.84
CA TRP A 138 -8.48 3.79 -23.95
C TRP A 138 -9.59 2.83 -23.49
N ALA A 139 -9.40 1.52 -23.72
CA ALA A 139 -10.35 0.49 -23.37
C ALA A 139 -10.72 0.46 -21.88
N HIS A 140 -9.89 0.97 -20.97
CA HIS A 140 -10.26 1.04 -19.54
C HIS A 140 -11.55 1.83 -19.32
N ASP A 141 -11.74 2.94 -20.04
CA ASP A 141 -12.89 3.83 -19.82
C ASP A 141 -14.23 3.16 -20.10
N VAL A 142 -14.32 2.48 -21.25
CA VAL A 142 -15.56 1.83 -21.69
C VAL A 142 -15.87 0.56 -20.89
N HIS A 143 -14.87 -0.06 -20.27
CA HIS A 143 -15.05 -1.29 -19.49
C HIS A 143 -15.22 -1.06 -17.99
N ALA A 144 -14.72 0.05 -17.43
CA ALA A 144 -14.71 0.30 -15.98
C ALA A 144 -16.10 0.23 -15.30
N THR A 145 -17.19 0.41 -16.05
CA THR A 145 -18.57 0.31 -15.53
C THR A 145 -19.33 -0.93 -16.02
N LYS A 146 -18.70 -1.77 -16.85
CA LYS A 146 -19.33 -2.89 -17.56
C LYS A 146 -18.69 -4.24 -17.25
N LEU A 147 -17.44 -4.24 -16.79
CA LEU A 147 -16.68 -5.40 -16.39
C LEU A 147 -15.89 -5.09 -15.13
N THR A 148 -15.65 -6.10 -14.31
CA THR A 148 -14.67 -6.02 -13.23
C THR A 148 -13.26 -5.95 -13.80
N CYS A 149 -12.37 -5.18 -13.17
CA CYS A 149 -10.96 -5.07 -13.56
C CYS A 149 -10.29 -6.46 -13.66
N THR A 150 -10.67 -7.37 -12.77
CA THR A 150 -10.18 -8.75 -12.67
C THR A 150 -10.73 -9.71 -13.71
N SER A 151 -11.64 -9.26 -14.60
CA SER A 151 -11.99 -10.02 -15.80
C SER A 151 -10.83 -10.07 -16.81
N CYS A 152 -9.89 -9.11 -16.74
CA CYS A 152 -8.68 -9.07 -17.55
C CYS A 152 -7.41 -9.24 -16.71
N HIS A 153 -7.37 -8.63 -15.52
CA HIS A 153 -6.18 -8.58 -14.69
C HIS A 153 -6.11 -9.69 -13.63
N GLN A 154 -4.91 -10.22 -13.41
CA GLN A 154 -4.66 -11.21 -12.36
C GLN A 154 -3.53 -10.75 -11.44
N LEU A 155 -3.88 -10.33 -10.22
CA LEU A 155 -2.97 -9.55 -9.37
C LEU A 155 -2.10 -10.42 -8.46
N HIS A 156 -2.64 -11.51 -7.90
CA HIS A 156 -1.89 -12.39 -6.99
C HIS A 156 -0.72 -13.11 -7.67
N ALA A 157 -0.89 -13.48 -8.94
CA ALA A 157 0.13 -14.18 -9.70
C ALA A 157 1.34 -13.27 -9.94
N ALA A 158 2.55 -13.83 -9.83
CA ALA A 158 3.79 -13.09 -10.07
C ALA A 158 3.85 -12.47 -11.49
N LYS A 159 3.23 -13.14 -12.46
CA LYS A 159 3.11 -12.66 -13.84
C LYS A 159 1.67 -12.31 -14.15
N GLU A 160 1.41 -11.02 -14.34
CA GLU A 160 0.11 -10.50 -14.71
C GLU A 160 -0.13 -10.70 -16.23
N PRO A 161 -1.23 -11.37 -16.65
CA PRO A 161 -1.47 -11.71 -18.05
C PRO A 161 -1.49 -10.51 -19.01
N MET A 162 -2.12 -9.39 -18.65
CA MET A 162 -2.26 -8.24 -19.54
C MET A 162 -0.92 -7.54 -19.84
N VAL A 163 -0.02 -7.49 -18.87
CA VAL A 163 1.35 -6.97 -19.03
C VAL A 163 2.17 -7.89 -19.94
N ALA A 164 1.91 -9.20 -19.93
CA ALA A 164 2.65 -10.17 -20.73
C ALA A 164 2.24 -10.17 -22.21
N ILE A 165 1.11 -9.57 -22.58
CA ILE A 165 0.60 -9.55 -23.95
C ILE A 165 1.17 -8.33 -24.69
N PRO A 166 1.91 -8.54 -25.80
CA PRO A 166 2.39 -7.44 -26.65
C PRO A 166 1.23 -6.56 -27.11
N GLU A 167 1.44 -5.25 -27.18
CA GLU A 167 0.38 -4.29 -27.51
C GLU A 167 -0.37 -4.64 -28.79
N LYS A 168 0.37 -4.97 -29.87
CA LYS A 168 -0.20 -5.38 -31.16
C LYS A 168 -1.05 -6.66 -31.08
N SER A 169 -0.81 -7.51 -30.08
CA SER A 169 -1.53 -8.76 -29.87
C SER A 169 -2.77 -8.59 -28.98
N ARG A 170 -2.96 -7.44 -28.33
CA ARG A 170 -4.11 -7.20 -27.44
C ARG A 170 -5.44 -7.14 -28.19
N ILE A 171 -5.44 -6.82 -29.49
CA ILE A 171 -6.65 -6.81 -30.34
C ILE A 171 -7.38 -8.16 -30.28
N LYS A 172 -6.65 -9.27 -30.15
CA LYS A 172 -7.24 -10.61 -30.04
C LYS A 172 -8.17 -10.72 -28.82
N LEU A 173 -7.83 -10.09 -27.70
CA LEU A 173 -8.67 -10.09 -26.49
C LEU A 173 -10.03 -9.43 -26.76
N CYS A 174 -10.01 -8.31 -27.49
CA CYS A 174 -11.21 -7.58 -27.87
C CYS A 174 -12.13 -8.48 -28.69
N VAL A 175 -11.57 -9.13 -29.73
CA VAL A 175 -12.32 -10.02 -30.62
C VAL A 175 -12.86 -11.21 -29.84
N ASP A 176 -12.01 -11.92 -29.09
CA ASP A 176 -12.41 -13.14 -28.36
C ASP A 176 -13.55 -12.86 -27.37
N CYS A 177 -13.48 -11.75 -26.62
CA CYS A 177 -14.50 -11.40 -25.64
C CYS A 177 -15.80 -10.92 -26.30
N HIS A 178 -15.72 -9.96 -27.24
CA HIS A 178 -16.92 -9.42 -27.88
C HIS A 178 -17.62 -10.43 -28.79
N SER A 179 -16.90 -11.34 -29.44
CA SER A 179 -17.53 -12.46 -30.16
C SER A 179 -18.32 -13.36 -29.22
N LYS A 180 -17.75 -13.74 -28.07
CA LYS A 180 -18.47 -14.52 -27.05
C LYS A 180 -19.69 -13.76 -26.49
N GLN A 181 -19.56 -12.46 -26.26
CA GLN A 181 -20.67 -11.61 -25.83
C GLN A 181 -21.80 -11.63 -26.87
N HIS A 182 -21.48 -11.49 -28.16
CA HIS A 182 -22.45 -11.52 -29.24
C HIS A 182 -23.20 -12.86 -29.29
N GLU A 183 -22.47 -13.98 -29.21
CA GLU A 183 -23.09 -15.31 -29.20
C GLU A 183 -23.98 -15.53 -27.96
N ALA A 184 -23.55 -15.07 -26.79
CA ALA A 184 -24.37 -15.15 -25.58
C ALA A 184 -25.68 -14.34 -25.70
N VAL A 185 -25.63 -13.14 -26.30
CA VAL A 185 -26.82 -12.32 -26.57
C VAL A 185 -27.74 -13.01 -27.57
N LYS A 186 -27.18 -13.60 -28.64
CA LYS A 186 -27.94 -14.34 -29.65
C LYS A 186 -28.64 -15.56 -29.04
N ALA A 187 -27.96 -16.34 -28.22
CA ALA A 187 -28.52 -17.49 -27.51
C ALA A 187 -29.65 -17.08 -26.55
N ALA A 188 -29.45 -16.01 -25.77
CA ALA A 188 -30.49 -15.49 -24.86
C ALA A 188 -31.75 -15.04 -25.61
N LYS A 189 -31.59 -14.37 -26.77
CA LYS A 189 -32.71 -13.98 -27.63
C LYS A 189 -33.45 -15.19 -28.21
N ALA A 190 -32.73 -16.19 -28.70
CA ALA A 190 -33.32 -17.41 -29.23
C ALA A 190 -34.16 -18.14 -28.16
N ASN A 191 -33.62 -18.28 -26.94
CA ASN A 191 -34.34 -18.89 -25.82
C ASN A 191 -35.59 -18.10 -25.40
N THR A 192 -35.54 -16.76 -25.49
CA THR A 192 -36.69 -15.90 -25.20
C THR A 192 -37.80 -16.04 -26.24
N ILE A 193 -37.44 -16.27 -27.51
CA ILE A 193 -38.40 -16.50 -28.60
C ILE A 193 -39.04 -17.88 -28.45
N SER A 194 -38.23 -18.94 -28.26
CA SER A 194 -38.75 -20.31 -28.07
C SER A 194 -39.58 -20.48 -26.80
N GLY A 195 -39.26 -19.74 -25.72
CA GLY A 195 -40.05 -19.76 -24.48
C GLY A 195 -41.42 -19.08 -24.59
N LYS A 196 -41.64 -18.23 -25.61
CA LYS A 196 -42.95 -17.63 -25.92
C LYS A 196 -43.80 -18.51 -26.85
N GLU A 197 -43.21 -19.53 -27.45
CA GLU A 197 -43.87 -20.48 -28.36
C GLU A 197 -44.23 -21.81 -27.68
N ALA A 198 -43.90 -21.98 -26.39
CA ALA A 198 -44.33 -23.12 -25.59
C ALA A 198 -45.78 -22.91 -25.09
N PRO A 199 -46.71 -23.85 -25.33
CA PRO A 199 -48.14 -23.73 -24.97
C PRO A 199 -48.41 -23.82 -23.46
#